data_AF-A0A315ADS9-F1
#
_entry.id   AF-A0A315ADS9-F1
#
_cell.length_a   1.000
_cell.length_b   1.000
_cell.length_c   1.000
_cell.angle_alpha   90.00
_cell.angle_beta   90.00
_cell.angle_gamma   90.00
#
_symmetry.space_group_name_H-M   'P 1'
#
loop_
_entity.id
_entity.type
_entity.pdbx_description
1 polymer ?
#
loop_
_entity_poly.entity_id
_entity_poly.type
_entity_poly.pdbx_seq_one_letter_code
_entity_poly.pdbx_strand_id
1 'polypeptide(L)'
;MRALWWGLASWLSLCIPQAHAEDGAALFSQHCAACHQADGSGTVGLAPALKGEHWQRLGTDRNYLAQVIMHGLSGPIVVNGQRFVGSMPAFAGQLSDEQLSAIATHLQGLQERPGPAYSAQDFASVRASAGSPPQSRALRTQLLK
;
A
#
# COMPACT_ATOMS: atom_id res chain seq x y z
N MET A 1 -38.60 -24.43 50.60
CA MET A 1 -37.27 -24.44 49.96
C MET A 1 -37.42 -24.00 48.50
N ARG A 2 -37.10 -22.74 48.16
CA ARG A 2 -36.90 -22.22 46.79
C ARG A 2 -36.47 -20.76 46.91
N ALA A 3 -35.16 -20.52 46.91
CA ALA A 3 -34.58 -19.19 46.92
C ALA A 3 -34.52 -18.67 45.47
N LEU A 4 -35.13 -17.49 45.23
CA LEU A 4 -35.01 -16.77 43.97
C LEU A 4 -33.63 -16.12 43.91
N TRP A 5 -32.83 -16.45 42.90
CA TRP A 5 -31.58 -15.77 42.60
C TRP A 5 -31.83 -14.74 41.50
N TRP A 6 -31.89 -13.47 41.89
CA TRP A 6 -31.93 -12.35 40.96
C TRP A 6 -30.49 -12.05 40.52
N GLY A 7 -30.09 -12.61 39.37
CA GLY A 7 -28.81 -12.32 38.74
C GLY A 7 -28.81 -10.91 38.14
N LEU A 8 -28.04 -10.01 38.74
CA LEU A 8 -27.70 -8.71 38.17
C LEU A 8 -26.73 -8.90 37.01
N ALA A 9 -27.24 -8.98 35.79
CA ALA A 9 -26.42 -8.90 34.59
C ALA A 9 -25.97 -7.44 34.41
N SER A 10 -24.70 -7.18 34.68
CA SER A 10 -24.06 -5.87 34.55
C SER A 10 -23.72 -5.63 33.08
N TRP A 11 -24.44 -4.70 32.43
CA TRP A 11 -24.21 -4.32 31.04
C TRP A 11 -23.04 -3.32 31.00
N LEU A 12 -21.81 -3.81 31.16
CA LEU A 12 -20.65 -3.02 30.73
C LEU A 12 -20.69 -2.92 29.21
N SER A 13 -21.28 -1.83 28.72
CA SER A 13 -21.18 -1.43 27.32
C SER A 13 -19.72 -1.09 27.04
N LEU A 14 -19.05 -2.02 26.37
CA LEU A 14 -17.70 -1.87 25.87
C LEU A 14 -17.75 -0.84 24.72
N CYS A 15 -17.27 0.37 24.94
CA CYS A 15 -16.99 1.31 23.85
C CYS A 15 -15.82 0.73 23.05
N ILE A 16 -16.11 -0.02 21.99
CA ILE A 16 -15.12 -0.43 21.01
C ILE A 16 -14.76 0.83 20.20
N PRO A 17 -13.52 1.34 20.24
CA PRO A 17 -13.14 2.44 19.38
C PRO A 17 -13.31 2.00 17.93
N GLN A 18 -14.16 2.71 17.18
CA GLN A 18 -14.25 2.53 15.73
C GLN A 18 -12.97 3.08 15.12
N ALA A 19 -12.10 2.20 14.62
CA ALA A 19 -11.00 2.62 13.77
C ALA A 19 -11.61 3.27 12.51
N HIS A 20 -11.42 4.58 12.34
CA HIS A 20 -11.73 5.24 11.08
C HIS A 20 -10.78 4.68 10.02
N ALA A 21 -11.32 4.11 8.95
CA ALA A 21 -10.51 3.72 7.81
C ALA A 21 -9.99 5.00 7.12
N GLU A 22 -8.67 5.09 6.94
CA GLU A 22 -8.04 6.18 6.20
C GLU A 22 -8.56 6.21 4.75
N ASP A 23 -8.81 7.41 4.21
CA ASP A 23 -9.26 7.58 2.83
C ASP A 23 -8.08 7.40 1.86
N GLY A 24 -7.88 6.16 1.40
CA GLY A 24 -6.81 5.82 0.47
C GLY A 24 -6.87 6.56 -0.87
N ALA A 25 -8.07 6.94 -1.34
CA ALA A 25 -8.22 7.67 -2.59
C ALA A 25 -7.79 9.14 -2.41
N ALA A 26 -8.19 9.77 -1.32
CA ALA A 26 -7.75 11.12 -0.96
C ALA A 26 -6.23 11.18 -0.74
N LEU A 27 -5.66 10.20 -0.05
CA LEU A 27 -4.21 10.10 0.16
C LEU A 27 -3.46 9.87 -1.16
N PHE A 28 -3.95 8.99 -2.03
CA PHE A 28 -3.35 8.78 -3.36
C PHE A 28 -3.41 10.05 -4.21
N SER A 29 -4.51 10.79 -4.18
CA SER A 29 -4.66 12.08 -4.86
C SER A 29 -3.60 13.09 -4.39
N GLN A 30 -3.34 13.16 -3.08
CA GLN A 30 -2.39 14.10 -2.48
C GLN A 30 -0.93 13.73 -2.75
N HIS A 31 -0.58 12.44 -2.71
CA HIS A 31 0.83 12.01 -2.69
C HIS A 31 1.31 11.35 -3.99
N CYS A 32 0.41 10.80 -4.80
CA CYS A 32 0.76 9.91 -5.91
C CYS A 32 0.28 10.44 -7.27
N ALA A 33 -0.92 11.02 -7.32
CA ALA A 33 -1.60 11.36 -8.57
C ALA A 33 -0.88 12.45 -9.39
N ALA A 34 -0.09 13.32 -8.76
CA ALA A 34 0.70 14.35 -9.47
C ALA A 34 1.66 13.75 -10.51
N CYS A 35 2.17 12.53 -10.24
CA CYS A 35 3.06 11.82 -11.15
C CYS A 35 2.34 10.66 -11.84
N HIS A 36 1.58 9.86 -11.08
CA HIS A 36 0.98 8.62 -11.57
C HIS A 36 -0.41 8.78 -12.17
N GLN A 37 -0.95 10.01 -12.20
CA GLN A 37 -2.32 10.33 -12.57
C GLN A 37 -3.36 9.73 -11.61
N ALA A 38 -4.55 10.34 -11.54
CA ALA A 38 -5.60 9.92 -10.62
C ALA A 38 -6.10 8.49 -10.87
N ASP A 39 -6.05 8.03 -12.12
CA ASP A 39 -6.47 6.68 -12.52
C ASP A 39 -5.28 5.68 -12.59
N GLY A 40 -4.10 6.08 -12.14
CA GLY A 40 -2.89 5.25 -12.22
C GLY A 40 -2.37 5.03 -13.65
N SER A 41 -2.80 5.81 -14.65
CA SER A 41 -2.28 5.68 -16.03
C SER A 41 -0.81 6.06 -16.19
N GLY A 42 -0.23 6.76 -15.22
CA GLY A 42 1.14 7.24 -15.30
C GLY A 42 1.29 8.45 -16.23
N THR A 43 2.50 8.98 -16.27
CA THR A 43 2.87 10.11 -17.12
C THR A 43 4.07 9.71 -17.96
N VAL A 44 3.92 9.70 -19.28
CA VAL A 44 4.98 9.28 -20.21
C VAL A 44 6.26 10.08 -19.96
N GLY A 45 7.39 9.38 -19.81
CA GLY A 45 8.70 9.98 -19.54
C GLY A 45 8.93 10.40 -18.08
N LEU A 46 7.90 10.42 -17.22
CA LEU A 46 8.01 10.82 -15.82
C LEU A 46 7.76 9.66 -14.85
N ALA A 47 6.58 9.04 -14.94
CA ALA A 47 6.14 8.03 -13.98
C ALA A 47 5.41 6.88 -14.69
N PRO A 48 5.72 5.61 -14.35
CA PRO A 48 5.08 4.47 -14.99
C PRO A 48 3.60 4.40 -14.64
N ALA A 49 2.85 3.76 -15.54
CA ALA A 49 1.50 3.30 -15.24
C ALA A 49 1.52 2.36 -14.04
N LEU A 50 0.58 2.56 -13.12
CA LEU A 50 0.35 1.72 -11.95
C LEU A 50 -0.70 0.63 -12.20
N LYS A 51 -1.02 0.37 -13.48
CA LYS A 51 -2.00 -0.61 -13.96
C LYS A 51 -1.44 -1.47 -15.10
N GLY A 52 -2.12 -2.59 -15.39
CA GLY A 52 -1.76 -3.53 -16.47
C GLY A 52 -1.08 -4.82 -15.99
N GLU A 53 -0.81 -5.72 -16.93
CA GLU A 53 -0.26 -7.08 -16.70
C GLU A 53 1.01 -7.08 -15.83
N HIS A 54 1.82 -6.05 -16.02
CA HIS A 54 3.04 -5.82 -15.26
C HIS A 54 2.85 -5.87 -13.74
N TRP A 55 1.71 -5.36 -13.25
CA TRP A 55 1.35 -5.38 -11.83
C TRP A 55 0.75 -6.70 -11.36
N GLN A 56 0.24 -7.54 -12.28
CA GLN A 56 -0.20 -8.89 -11.92
C GLN A 56 0.98 -9.74 -11.45
N ARG A 57 2.15 -9.61 -12.10
CA ARG A 57 3.38 -10.30 -11.70
C ARG A 57 3.97 -9.73 -10.42
N LEU A 58 4.14 -8.41 -10.36
CA LEU A 58 4.72 -7.74 -9.19
C LEU A 58 3.84 -7.86 -7.94
N GLY A 59 2.52 -7.82 -8.11
CA GLY A 59 1.55 -7.90 -7.03
C GLY A 59 1.37 -9.29 -6.43
N THR A 60 2.09 -10.30 -6.92
CA THR A 60 2.19 -11.63 -6.28
C THR A 60 2.92 -11.56 -4.94
N ASP A 61 3.91 -10.67 -4.85
CA ASP A 61 4.59 -10.36 -3.60
C ASP A 61 4.10 -9.01 -3.06
N ARG A 62 3.29 -9.08 -2.00
CA ARG A 62 2.75 -7.88 -1.33
C ARG A 62 3.84 -7.00 -0.75
N ASN A 63 4.98 -7.58 -0.36
CA ASN A 63 6.12 -6.85 0.16
C ASN A 63 6.69 -5.90 -0.89
N TYR A 64 6.60 -6.22 -2.18
CA TYR A 64 7.13 -5.35 -3.23
C TYR A 64 6.51 -3.95 -3.22
N LEU A 65 5.17 -3.86 -3.16
CA LEU A 65 4.50 -2.56 -3.14
C LEU A 65 4.84 -1.79 -1.85
N ALA A 66 4.87 -2.47 -0.71
CA ALA A 66 5.24 -1.86 0.56
C ALA A 66 6.68 -1.30 0.51
N GLN A 67 7.64 -2.06 -0.01
CA GLN A 67 9.03 -1.61 -0.19
C GLN A 67 9.14 -0.37 -1.08
N VAL A 68 8.40 -0.34 -2.20
CA VAL A 68 8.42 0.79 -3.15
C VAL A 68 7.84 2.05 -2.52
N ILE A 69 6.68 1.97 -1.86
CA ILE A 69 6.08 3.16 -1.25
C ILE A 69 6.92 3.64 -0.06
N MET A 70 7.42 2.72 0.77
CA MET A 70 8.16 3.07 1.98
C MET A 70 9.56 3.59 1.70
N HIS A 71 10.30 2.95 0.81
CA HIS A 71 11.72 3.23 0.58
C HIS A 71 12.00 3.86 -0.78
N GLY A 72 10.98 4.06 -1.61
CA GLY A 72 11.12 4.61 -2.96
C GLY A 72 11.66 3.58 -3.97
N LEU A 73 11.93 4.07 -5.17
CA LEU A 73 12.48 3.29 -6.28
C LEU A 73 13.27 4.21 -7.21
N SER A 74 14.52 3.87 -7.52
CA SER A 74 15.34 4.69 -8.40
C SER A 74 16.06 3.89 -9.48
N GLY A 75 16.44 4.57 -10.56
CA GLY A 75 17.19 4.01 -11.68
C GLY A 75 16.30 3.41 -12.78
N PRO A 76 16.90 2.73 -13.76
CA PRO A 76 16.20 2.33 -14.96
C PRO A 76 15.21 1.19 -14.70
N ILE A 77 13.97 1.36 -15.16
CA ILE A 77 12.96 0.30 -15.22
C ILE A 77 12.25 0.32 -16.57
N VAL A 78 11.63 -0.82 -16.93
CA VAL A 78 10.72 -0.92 -18.08
C VAL A 78 9.35 -1.32 -17.60
N VAL A 79 8.31 -0.59 -17.99
CA VAL A 79 6.90 -0.90 -17.72
C VAL A 79 6.15 -0.79 -19.03
N ASN A 80 5.45 -1.86 -19.44
CA ASN A 80 4.70 -1.93 -20.70
C ASN A 80 5.53 -1.49 -21.93
N GLY A 81 6.79 -1.92 -22.02
CA GLY A 81 7.71 -1.57 -23.10
C GLY A 81 8.30 -0.15 -23.03
N GLN A 82 7.86 0.70 -22.10
CA GLN A 82 8.38 2.05 -21.92
C GLN A 82 9.49 2.08 -20.87
N ARG A 83 10.60 2.74 -21.21
CA ARG A 83 11.74 2.92 -20.30
C ARG A 83 11.57 4.18 -19.45
N PHE A 84 11.75 4.03 -18.14
CA PHE A 84 11.76 5.13 -17.18
C PHE A 84 13.12 5.16 -16.47
N VAL A 85 13.68 6.36 -16.31
CA VAL A 85 14.92 6.60 -15.56
C VAL A 85 14.67 7.76 -14.60
N GLY A 86 14.01 7.43 -13.49
CA GLY A 86 13.58 8.42 -12.50
C GLY A 86 13.90 7.97 -11.07
N SER A 87 13.42 8.76 -10.11
CA SER A 87 13.47 8.45 -8.69
C SER A 87 12.11 8.72 -8.07
N MET A 88 11.44 7.66 -7.63
CA MET A 88 10.26 7.75 -6.78
C MET A 88 10.73 7.96 -5.33
N PRO A 89 10.23 9.01 -4.63
CA PRO A 89 10.63 9.29 -3.25
C PRO A 89 10.10 8.24 -2.28
N ALA A 90 10.71 8.20 -1.09
CA ALA A 90 10.30 7.38 0.04
C ALA A 90 9.22 8.09 0.88
N PHE A 91 8.19 7.38 1.30
CA PHE A 91 7.10 7.93 2.13
C PHE A 91 7.10 7.43 3.58
N ALA A 92 8.03 6.55 3.97
CA ALA A 92 8.09 6.02 5.33
C ALA A 92 8.20 7.13 6.41
N GLY A 93 8.86 8.25 6.12
CA GLY A 93 8.99 9.36 7.06
C GLY A 93 7.81 10.35 7.07
N GLN A 94 6.84 10.19 6.17
CA GLN A 94 5.76 11.16 5.95
C GLN A 94 4.38 10.59 6.30
N LEU A 95 4.19 9.27 6.13
CA LEU A 95 2.90 8.61 6.26
C LEU A 95 2.97 7.46 7.26
N SER A 96 1.88 7.28 8.02
CA SER A 96 1.71 6.16 8.95
C SER A 96 1.49 4.85 8.20
N ASP A 97 1.62 3.72 8.90
CA ASP A 97 1.38 2.40 8.30
C ASP A 97 -0.09 2.23 7.87
N GLU A 98 -1.03 2.82 8.60
CA GLU A 98 -2.45 2.87 8.26
C GLU A 98 -2.66 3.64 6.94
N GLN A 99 -2.08 4.85 6.83
CA GLN A 99 -2.18 5.68 5.63
C GLN A 99 -1.56 4.99 4.40
N LEU A 100 -0.38 4.39 4.58
CA LEU A 100 0.29 3.65 3.51
C LEU A 100 -0.52 2.43 3.07
N SER A 101 -1.12 1.70 4.03
CA SER A 101 -1.99 0.56 3.73
C SER A 101 -3.27 0.97 3.01
N ALA A 102 -3.84 2.14 3.31
CA ALA A 102 -4.99 2.67 2.62
C ALA A 102 -4.66 3.07 1.17
N ILE A 103 -3.52 3.74 0.94
CA ILE A 103 -3.02 4.03 -0.42
C ILE A 103 -2.83 2.74 -1.22
N ALA A 104 -2.18 1.74 -0.63
CA ALA A 104 -1.92 0.46 -1.30
C ALA A 104 -3.19 -0.32 -1.61
N THR A 105 -4.20 -0.24 -0.74
CA THR A 105 -5.53 -0.83 -0.97
C THR A 105 -6.28 -0.10 -2.08
N HIS A 106 -6.24 1.23 -2.11
CA HIS A 106 -6.80 2.00 -3.22
C HIS A 106 -6.14 1.63 -4.55
N LEU A 107 -4.81 1.54 -4.55
CA LEU A 107 -4.05 1.15 -5.74
C LEU A 107 -4.35 -0.30 -6.19
N GLN A 108 -4.54 -1.23 -5.25
CA GLN A 108 -5.00 -2.59 -5.56
C GLN A 108 -6.35 -2.55 -6.32
N GLY A 109 -7.25 -1.65 -5.93
CA GLY A 109 -8.51 -1.41 -6.63
C GLY A 109 -8.32 -0.87 -8.05
N LEU A 110 -7.43 0.12 -8.25
CA LEU A 110 -7.09 0.65 -9.58
C LEU A 110 -6.47 -0.41 -10.50
N GLN A 111 -5.79 -1.41 -9.92
CA GLN A 111 -5.21 -2.55 -10.63
C GLN A 111 -6.21 -3.67 -10.90
N GLU A 112 -7.44 -3.56 -10.40
CA GLU A 112 -8.46 -4.61 -10.41
C GLU A 112 -7.91 -5.94 -9.84
N ARG A 113 -6.97 -5.85 -8.89
CA ARG A 113 -6.24 -7.01 -8.38
C ARG A 113 -7.03 -7.65 -7.23
N PRO A 114 -7.52 -8.90 -7.39
CA PRO A 114 -8.26 -9.58 -6.33
C PRO A 114 -7.36 -9.91 -5.13
N GLY A 115 -7.98 -10.08 -3.97
CA GLY A 115 -7.30 -10.49 -2.74
C GLY A 115 -7.62 -9.58 -1.55
N PRO A 116 -7.09 -9.90 -0.36
CA PRO A 116 -7.30 -9.09 0.83
C PRO A 116 -6.67 -7.70 0.66
N ALA A 117 -7.32 -6.71 1.26
CA ALA A 117 -6.79 -5.34 1.38
C ALA A 117 -5.41 -5.33 2.05
N TYR A 118 -4.65 -4.26 1.83
CA TYR A 118 -3.42 -4.03 2.59
C TYR A 118 -3.72 -3.67 4.03
N SER A 119 -2.90 -4.19 4.94
CA SER A 119 -2.99 -3.95 6.38
C SER A 119 -1.83 -3.07 6.84
N ALA A 120 -2.01 -2.36 7.95
CA ALA A 120 -0.91 -1.63 8.59
C ALA A 120 0.28 -2.56 8.91
N GLN A 121 0.02 -3.85 9.23
CA GLN A 121 1.07 -4.83 9.49
C GLN A 121 1.96 -5.12 8.27
N ASP A 122 1.41 -5.06 7.04
CA ASP A 122 2.20 -5.20 5.81
C ASP A 122 3.30 -4.13 5.74
N PHE A 123 3.00 -2.92 6.22
CA PHE A 123 3.92 -1.77 6.24
C PHE A 123 4.80 -1.74 7.48
N ALA A 124 4.27 -2.04 8.65
CA ALA A 124 5.03 -2.11 9.89
C ALA A 124 6.21 -3.11 9.78
N SER A 125 5.98 -4.24 9.11
CA SER A 125 7.02 -5.27 8.89
C SER A 125 8.17 -4.75 8.01
N VAL A 126 7.84 -3.95 6.99
CA VAL A 126 8.83 -3.30 6.12
C VAL A 126 9.54 -2.17 6.86
N ARG A 127 8.82 -1.39 7.66
CA ARG A 127 9.38 -0.31 8.50
C ARG A 127 10.48 -0.79 9.44
N ALA A 128 10.29 -1.98 10.01
CA ALA A 128 11.25 -2.59 10.93
C ALA A 128 12.56 -3.01 10.25
N SER A 129 12.62 -3.00 8.91
CA SER A 129 13.76 -3.42 8.13
C SER A 129 14.38 -2.24 7.36
N ALA A 130 15.71 -2.27 7.17
CA ALA A 130 16.36 -1.31 6.30
C ALA A 130 15.98 -1.57 4.83
N GLY A 131 15.67 -0.50 4.10
CA GLY A 131 15.35 -0.54 2.69
C GLY A 131 15.89 0.70 1.95
N SER A 132 16.00 0.61 0.64
CA SER A 132 16.52 1.68 -0.22
C SER A 132 15.95 1.58 -1.63
N PRO A 133 15.91 2.69 -2.39
CA PRO A 133 15.41 2.67 -3.76
C PRO A 133 16.10 1.63 -4.68
N PRO A 134 17.42 1.38 -4.60
CA PRO A 134 18.06 0.30 -5.36
C PRO A 134 17.62 -1.10 -4.95
N GLN A 135 17.35 -1.35 -3.65
CA GLN A 135 16.84 -2.64 -3.17
C GLN A 135 15.43 -2.90 -3.69
N SER A 136 14.54 -1.90 -3.68
CA SER A 136 13.22 -2.00 -4.31
C SER A 136 13.32 -2.38 -5.80
N ARG A 137 14.29 -1.79 -6.54
CA ARG A 137 14.56 -2.16 -7.94
C ARG A 137 15.15 -3.58 -8.10
N ALA A 138 15.95 -4.03 -7.14
CA ALA A 138 16.49 -5.39 -7.15
C ALA A 138 15.37 -6.43 -6.96
N LEU A 139 14.51 -6.24 -5.96
CA LEU A 139 13.32 -7.07 -5.72
C LEU A 139 12.41 -7.09 -6.94
N ARG A 140 12.17 -5.90 -7.52
CA ARG A 140 11.44 -5.76 -8.79
C ARG A 140 11.98 -6.67 -9.88
N THR A 141 13.30 -6.68 -10.07
CA THR A 141 13.96 -7.51 -11.09
C THR A 141 13.79 -8.99 -10.80
N GLN A 142 13.83 -9.40 -9.52
CA GLN A 142 13.63 -10.79 -9.12
C GLN A 142 12.22 -11.29 -9.44
N LEU A 143 11.19 -10.49 -9.15
CA LEU A 143 9.78 -10.84 -9.39
C LEU A 143 9.38 -10.87 -10.87
N LEU A 144 10.19 -10.25 -11.74
CA LEU A 144 9.97 -10.23 -13.18
C LEU A 144 10.79 -11.26 -13.96
N LYS A 145 11.62 -12.06 -13.28
CA LYS A 145 12.22 -13.24 -13.91
C LYS A 145 11.16 -14.31 -14.12
#